data_AF-A0A444U7W3-F1
#
_entry.id   AF-A0A444U7W3-F1
#
_cell.length_a   1.000
_cell.length_b   1.000
_cell.length_c   1.000
_cell.angle_alpha   90.00
_cell.angle_beta   90.00
_cell.angle_gamma   90.00
#
_symmetry.space_group_name_H-M   'P 1'
#
loop_
_entity.id
_entity.type
_entity.pdbx_description
1 polymer ?
#
loop_
_entity_poly.entity_id
_entity_poly.type
_entity_poly.pdbx_seq_one_letter_code
_entity_poly.pdbx_strand_id
1 'polypeptide(L)'
;MFTKMLYVKLFTLSKLQIRGGSPYQVNTLMKIKEDELRQKELVIDRQKQQIAQLHQRMAENELQVEQVIRRPHGNYEDPYVLKESQYDKSPLQAQLSGRSKAVHYENGELAHKLAAAELQVLHLHDFLKQNTHKYTEEIKKLEEKMTAREKYISSVKKKYQKESEQNQERQQRIETLEKYLADLPSLDDIQTQAQQLEVLQETSHKLQETVHDLEERLAEHRALVKEKEDFIERQKIKEKELIDAVQSLQQKVEQCLEDGARLPMLNMKQLECENDRLQQYNKRNNQILDNQKRQIGKLTAKLQTAEQKLAQEESISQELRKQAVEKEQDLQWLAKTLQENQRLLEENCRLKEQLQLFNEEKRQSCIEKPLVEQLLKEMSQCLLDLKALCSILTQRAQGKEPNLALLLGIKSMTCSSEETENINSEDSLVTKLSVVCQLRKDVDELRTVVSDRYAQDMGDNCITQ
;
A
#
# COMPACT_ATOMS: atom_id res chain seq x y z
N MET A 1 -73.57 0.77 83.18
CA MET A 1 -72.64 1.91 82.93
C MET A 1 -71.23 1.66 83.46
N PHE A 2 -71.05 1.15 84.69
CA PHE A 2 -69.72 0.91 85.29
C PHE A 2 -68.80 -0.04 84.49
N THR A 3 -69.34 -1.09 83.88
CA THR A 3 -68.57 -2.06 83.07
C THR A 3 -67.99 -1.46 81.80
N LYS A 4 -68.74 -0.58 81.12
CA LYS A 4 -68.24 0.13 79.91
C LYS A 4 -67.16 1.15 80.27
N MET A 5 -67.27 1.81 81.42
CA MET A 5 -66.26 2.79 81.86
C MET A 5 -64.94 2.12 82.30
N LEU A 6 -65.01 0.92 82.89
CA LEU A 6 -63.82 0.11 83.22
C LEU A 6 -63.09 -0.39 81.96
N TYR A 7 -63.82 -0.85 80.94
CA TYR A 7 -63.22 -1.33 79.70
C TYR A 7 -62.47 -0.22 78.94
N VAL A 8 -63.05 0.99 78.88
CA VAL A 8 -62.42 2.14 78.22
C VAL A 8 -61.17 2.61 78.99
N LYS A 9 -61.18 2.56 80.32
CA LYS A 9 -60.01 2.89 81.15
C LYS A 9 -58.89 1.86 81.02
N LEU A 10 -59.22 0.57 80.99
CA LEU A 10 -58.23 -0.50 80.79
C LEU A 10 -57.60 -0.43 79.39
N PHE A 11 -58.40 -0.15 78.37
CA PHE A 11 -57.91 -0.04 76.99
C PHE A 11 -57.02 1.19 76.77
N THR A 12 -57.32 2.32 77.43
CA THR A 12 -56.49 3.53 77.36
C THR A 12 -55.19 3.42 78.15
N LEU A 13 -55.20 2.77 79.32
CA LEU A 13 -53.99 2.46 80.10
C LEU A 13 -53.06 1.50 79.34
N SER A 14 -53.61 0.48 78.68
CA SER A 14 -52.82 -0.45 77.85
C SER A 14 -52.15 0.24 76.66
N LYS A 15 -52.79 1.24 76.04
CA LYS A 15 -52.19 1.98 74.90
C LYS A 15 -51.10 2.97 75.31
N LEU A 16 -51.18 3.56 76.51
CA LEU A 16 -50.14 4.49 76.98
C LEU A 16 -48.84 3.77 77.36
N GLN A 17 -48.90 2.53 77.84
CA GLN A 17 -47.72 1.80 78.34
C GLN A 17 -46.88 1.13 77.22
N ILE A 18 -47.47 0.91 76.04
CA ILE A 18 -46.82 0.22 74.91
C ILE A 18 -46.01 1.18 74.02
N ARG A 19 -46.17 2.51 74.16
CA ARG A 19 -45.65 3.49 73.20
C ARG A 19 -44.19 3.98 73.45
N GLY A 20 -43.42 3.34 74.32
CA GLY A 20 -42.08 3.86 74.70
C GLY A 20 -40.97 2.86 75.01
N GLY A 21 -41.16 1.54 74.84
CA GLY A 21 -40.15 0.52 75.15
C GLY A 21 -39.56 -0.13 73.89
N SER A 22 -38.28 -0.52 73.92
CA SER A 22 -37.69 -1.33 72.83
C SER A 22 -38.42 -2.69 72.70
N PRO A 23 -38.46 -3.32 71.52
CA PRO A 23 -39.21 -4.56 71.30
C PRO A 23 -38.86 -5.68 72.30
N TYR A 24 -37.60 -5.72 72.74
CA TYR A 24 -37.10 -6.67 73.75
C TYR A 24 -37.63 -6.37 75.16
N GLN A 25 -37.81 -5.10 75.53
CA GLN A 25 -38.41 -4.71 76.80
C GLN A 25 -39.92 -4.99 76.83
N VAL A 26 -40.61 -4.75 75.71
CA VAL A 26 -42.05 -5.04 75.59
C VAL A 26 -42.32 -6.54 75.67
N ASN A 27 -41.50 -7.37 75.03
CA ASN A 27 -41.63 -8.83 75.08
C ASN A 27 -41.37 -9.38 76.50
N THR A 28 -40.34 -8.87 77.18
CA THR A 28 -40.05 -9.24 78.58
C THR A 28 -41.20 -8.84 79.51
N LEU A 29 -41.77 -7.65 79.31
CA LEU A 29 -42.87 -7.14 80.13
C LEU A 29 -44.19 -7.88 79.87
N MET A 30 -44.45 -8.29 78.63
CA MET A 30 -45.59 -9.16 78.30
C MET A 30 -45.46 -10.52 78.97
N LYS A 31 -44.28 -11.14 78.92
CA LYS A 31 -44.03 -12.44 79.57
C LYS A 31 -44.27 -12.36 81.09
N ILE A 32 -43.78 -11.31 81.75
CA ILE A 32 -44.03 -11.08 83.18
C ILE A 32 -45.54 -10.91 83.46
N LYS A 33 -46.28 -10.22 82.57
CA LYS A 33 -47.73 -10.01 82.73
C LYS A 33 -48.54 -11.28 82.47
N GLU A 34 -48.12 -12.11 81.53
CA GLU A 34 -48.71 -13.44 81.29
C GLU A 34 -48.48 -14.38 82.48
N ASP A 35 -47.27 -14.38 83.06
CA ASP A 35 -46.98 -15.17 84.26
C ASP A 35 -47.78 -14.69 85.48
N GLU A 36 -47.94 -13.36 85.65
CA GLU A 36 -48.79 -12.77 86.69
C GLU A 36 -50.27 -13.13 86.49
N LEU A 37 -50.74 -13.20 85.24
CA LEU A 37 -52.10 -13.60 84.91
C LEU A 37 -52.35 -15.07 85.23
N ARG A 38 -51.42 -15.96 84.85
CA ARG A 38 -51.46 -17.38 85.19
C ARG A 38 -51.49 -17.61 86.71
N GLN A 39 -50.71 -16.83 87.46
CA GLN A 39 -50.73 -16.91 88.93
C GLN A 39 -52.10 -16.50 89.50
N LYS A 40 -52.74 -15.46 88.94
CA LYS A 40 -54.08 -15.02 89.36
C LYS A 40 -55.16 -16.05 88.99
N GLU A 41 -55.06 -16.68 87.82
CA GLU A 41 -55.96 -17.76 87.42
C GLU A 41 -55.89 -18.94 88.41
N LEU A 42 -54.68 -19.32 88.84
CA LEU A 42 -54.50 -20.39 89.82
C LEU A 42 -55.13 -20.05 91.18
N VAL A 43 -55.05 -18.79 91.61
CA VAL A 43 -55.73 -18.31 92.83
C VAL A 43 -57.25 -18.32 92.67
N ILE A 44 -57.76 -17.87 91.52
CA ILE A 44 -59.19 -17.89 91.21
C ILE A 44 -59.71 -19.34 91.24
N ASP A 45 -58.98 -20.29 90.66
CA ASP A 45 -59.40 -21.69 90.64
C ASP A 45 -59.37 -22.32 92.04
N ARG A 46 -58.39 -21.98 92.89
CA ARG A 46 -58.42 -22.35 94.32
C ARG A 46 -59.63 -21.76 95.04
N GLN A 47 -59.96 -20.49 94.78
CA GLN A 47 -61.13 -19.84 95.39
C GLN A 47 -62.44 -20.46 94.90
N LYS A 48 -62.56 -20.79 93.61
CA LYS A 48 -63.71 -21.52 93.06
C LYS A 48 -63.89 -22.88 93.72
N GLN A 49 -62.80 -23.64 93.91
CA GLN A 49 -62.84 -24.91 94.62
C GLN A 49 -63.30 -24.73 96.08
N GLN A 50 -62.80 -23.71 96.77
CA GLN A 50 -63.23 -23.42 98.15
C GLN A 50 -64.71 -23.02 98.22
N ILE A 51 -65.21 -22.22 97.27
CA ILE A 51 -66.63 -21.86 97.16
C ILE A 51 -67.48 -23.10 96.89
N ALA A 52 -67.04 -24.00 96.01
CA ALA A 52 -67.76 -25.24 95.74
C ALA A 52 -67.85 -26.12 97.00
N GLN A 53 -66.77 -26.25 97.77
CA GLN A 53 -66.78 -26.97 99.05
C GLN A 53 -67.72 -26.33 100.08
N LEU A 54 -67.78 -24.99 100.14
CA LEU A 54 -68.70 -24.27 101.01
C LEU A 54 -70.16 -24.47 100.60
N HIS A 55 -70.48 -24.41 99.30
CA HIS A 55 -71.82 -24.72 98.80
C HIS A 55 -72.24 -26.14 99.14
N GLN A 56 -71.34 -27.12 99.00
CA GLN A 56 -71.61 -28.50 99.40
C GLN A 56 -71.92 -28.59 100.91
N ARG A 57 -71.13 -27.95 101.77
CA ARG A 57 -71.40 -27.92 103.23
C ARG A 57 -72.71 -27.22 103.57
N MET A 58 -73.07 -26.14 102.87
CA MET A 58 -74.35 -25.47 103.08
C MET A 58 -75.52 -26.37 102.71
N ALA A 59 -75.45 -27.09 101.59
CA ALA A 59 -76.46 -28.06 101.20
C ALA A 59 -76.57 -29.22 102.21
N GLU A 60 -75.44 -29.72 102.73
CA GLU A 60 -75.43 -30.73 103.79
C GLU A 60 -76.06 -30.21 105.10
N ASN A 61 -75.77 -28.96 105.49
CA ASN A 61 -76.37 -28.32 106.66
C ASN A 61 -77.88 -28.07 106.48
N GLU A 62 -78.32 -27.63 105.30
CA GLU A 62 -79.74 -27.49 104.98
C GLU A 62 -80.47 -28.83 105.11
N LEU A 63 -79.87 -29.92 104.60
CA LEU A 63 -80.38 -31.27 104.76
C LEU A 63 -80.44 -31.70 106.23
N GLN A 64 -79.44 -31.36 107.04
CA GLN A 64 -79.44 -31.62 108.49
C GLN A 64 -80.56 -30.84 109.20
N VAL A 65 -80.81 -29.58 108.84
CA VAL A 65 -81.92 -28.77 109.37
C VAL A 65 -83.26 -29.38 108.97
N GLU A 66 -83.43 -29.79 107.71
CA GLU A 66 -84.63 -30.49 107.27
C GLU A 66 -84.84 -31.82 108.01
N GLN A 67 -83.78 -32.55 108.31
CA GLN A 67 -83.85 -33.79 109.09
C GLN A 67 -84.24 -33.54 110.56
N VAL A 68 -83.81 -32.42 111.15
CA VAL A 68 -84.23 -31.99 112.50
C VAL A 68 -85.69 -31.55 112.49
N ILE A 69 -86.13 -30.79 111.47
CA ILE A 69 -87.53 -30.36 111.31
C ILE A 69 -88.47 -31.55 111.05
N ARG A 70 -87.99 -32.59 110.36
CA ARG A 70 -88.78 -33.82 110.07
C ARG A 70 -88.78 -34.86 111.20
N ARG A 71 -88.06 -34.65 112.31
CA ARG A 71 -88.27 -35.50 113.51
C ARG A 71 -89.60 -35.12 114.18
N PRO A 72 -90.55 -36.07 114.36
CA PRO A 72 -91.80 -35.76 115.06
C PRO A 72 -91.54 -35.51 116.55
N HIS A 73 -91.77 -34.28 117.02
CA HIS A 73 -92.21 -34.09 118.40
C HIS A 73 -93.72 -34.43 118.43
N GLY A 74 -94.04 -35.52 119.14
CA GLY A 74 -95.37 -36.11 119.13
C GLY A 74 -96.48 -35.25 119.75
N ASN A 75 -97.68 -35.50 119.25
CA ASN A 75 -99.01 -35.45 119.89
C ASN A 75 -99.23 -34.47 121.04
N TYR A 76 -100.12 -33.48 120.82
CA TYR A 76 -101.28 -33.24 121.69
C TYR A 76 -102.43 -32.65 120.85
N GLU A 77 -103.61 -33.26 120.94
CA GLU A 77 -104.89 -32.83 120.35
C GLU A 77 -105.60 -31.74 121.18
N ASP A 78 -106.33 -30.86 120.46
CA ASP A 78 -107.65 -30.15 120.66
C ASP A 78 -108.14 -29.74 122.09
N PRO A 79 -109.25 -28.98 122.34
CA PRO A 79 -110.24 -28.24 121.49
C PRO A 79 -110.65 -26.84 122.03
N TYR A 80 -111.53 -26.08 121.34
CA TYR A 80 -112.76 -25.48 121.92
C TYR A 80 -113.59 -24.66 120.89
N VAL A 81 -114.89 -24.98 120.91
CA VAL A 81 -116.06 -24.52 120.13
C VAL A 81 -116.72 -23.33 120.83
N LEU A 82 -117.48 -22.45 120.13
CA LEU A 82 -118.82 -22.01 120.60
C LEU A 82 -119.65 -21.27 119.54
N LYS A 83 -120.92 -21.67 119.45
CA LYS A 83 -122.00 -21.28 118.54
C LYS A 83 -123.30 -21.38 119.37
N GLU A 84 -124.16 -20.37 119.40
CA GLU A 84 -125.54 -20.40 119.99
C GLU A 84 -126.27 -19.12 119.50
N SER A 85 -127.46 -19.07 118.89
CA SER A 85 -128.78 -19.76 118.95
C SER A 85 -129.84 -19.03 119.80
N GLN A 86 -131.01 -18.87 119.16
CA GLN A 86 -132.25 -18.16 119.55
C GLN A 86 -132.90 -18.65 120.86
N TYR A 87 -133.73 -17.82 121.49
CA TYR A 87 -134.90 -18.27 122.26
C TYR A 87 -136.07 -17.27 122.23
N ASP A 88 -137.28 -17.83 122.19
CA ASP A 88 -138.60 -17.22 122.09
C ASP A 88 -139.45 -17.67 123.31
N LYS A 89 -140.48 -16.88 123.63
CA LYS A 89 -141.67 -17.15 124.49
C LYS A 89 -141.61 -16.99 126.03
N SER A 90 -142.47 -16.09 126.48
CA SER A 90 -143.22 -16.04 127.77
C SER A 90 -144.14 -17.27 127.93
N PRO A 91 -144.60 -17.71 129.14
CA PRO A 91 -145.75 -17.07 129.82
C PRO A 91 -145.86 -17.24 131.37
N LEU A 92 -146.97 -16.71 131.92
CA LEU A 92 -147.64 -16.90 133.24
C LEU A 92 -147.27 -15.88 134.33
N GLN A 93 -148.13 -14.91 134.68
CA GLN A 93 -149.45 -14.99 135.35
C GLN A 93 -149.37 -15.21 136.87
N ALA A 94 -149.89 -14.18 137.58
CA ALA A 94 -150.42 -14.15 138.94
C ALA A 94 -149.43 -14.28 140.11
N GLN A 95 -149.26 -13.17 140.86
CA GLN A 95 -149.89 -13.01 142.19
C GLN A 95 -149.52 -11.68 142.89
N LEU A 96 -150.50 -11.11 143.60
CA LEU A 96 -150.39 -10.11 144.70
C LEU A 96 -150.13 -8.65 144.26
N SER A 97 -151.13 -7.80 144.01
CA SER A 97 -152.15 -7.25 144.94
C SER A 97 -151.59 -6.79 146.29
N GLY A 98 -151.42 -5.46 146.42
CA GLY A 98 -151.55 -4.76 147.71
C GLY A 98 -150.29 -4.21 148.37
N ARG A 99 -149.62 -3.20 147.79
CA ARG A 99 -148.87 -2.21 148.59
C ARG A 99 -148.63 -0.88 147.88
N SER A 100 -149.71 -0.18 147.55
CA SER A 100 -149.63 1.22 147.07
C SER A 100 -149.35 2.14 148.26
N LYS A 101 -148.11 2.64 148.35
CA LYS A 101 -147.64 3.91 148.99
C LYS A 101 -146.10 3.95 149.21
N ALA A 102 -145.39 2.82 149.22
CA ALA A 102 -143.91 2.77 149.29
C ALA A 102 -143.24 2.82 147.90
N VAL A 103 -143.96 2.37 146.87
CA VAL A 103 -143.51 2.32 145.46
C VAL A 103 -143.20 3.71 144.90
N HIS A 104 -143.77 4.79 145.44
CA HIS A 104 -143.50 6.14 144.92
C HIS A 104 -142.11 6.70 145.29
N TYR A 105 -141.49 6.29 146.40
CA TYR A 105 -140.13 6.73 146.76
C TYR A 105 -139.06 5.86 146.08
N GLU A 106 -139.25 4.54 146.06
CA GLU A 106 -138.35 3.61 145.34
C GLU A 106 -138.40 3.82 143.83
N ASN A 107 -139.57 4.15 143.25
CA ASN A 107 -139.65 4.52 141.84
C ASN A 107 -138.89 5.81 141.52
N GLY A 108 -138.80 6.77 142.47
CA GLY A 108 -138.03 8.00 142.26
C GLY A 108 -136.52 7.74 142.23
N GLU A 109 -136.01 6.90 143.12
CA GLU A 109 -134.58 6.53 143.16
C GLU A 109 -134.19 5.64 141.98
N LEU A 110 -135.06 4.70 141.58
CA LEU A 110 -134.87 3.89 140.37
C LEU A 110 -134.93 4.75 139.11
N ALA A 111 -135.83 5.74 139.03
CA ALA A 111 -135.88 6.67 137.91
C ALA A 111 -134.61 7.54 137.83
N HIS A 112 -134.07 7.99 138.96
CA HIS A 112 -132.81 8.73 138.97
C HIS A 112 -131.61 7.85 138.55
N LYS A 113 -131.55 6.59 139.01
CA LYS A 113 -130.50 5.63 138.59
C LYS A 113 -130.62 5.28 137.10
N LEU A 114 -131.85 5.12 136.60
CA LEU A 114 -132.11 4.92 135.17
C LEU A 114 -131.67 6.13 134.35
N ALA A 115 -132.04 7.35 134.76
CA ALA A 115 -131.61 8.59 134.08
C ALA A 115 -130.07 8.75 134.08
N ALA A 116 -129.40 8.38 135.18
CA ALA A 116 -127.94 8.38 135.25
C ALA A 116 -127.31 7.33 134.32
N ALA A 117 -127.89 6.13 134.23
CA ALA A 117 -127.46 5.09 133.30
C ALA A 117 -127.73 5.48 131.84
N GLU A 118 -128.88 6.08 131.53
CA GLU A 118 -129.20 6.64 130.21
C GLU A 118 -128.19 7.72 129.81
N LEU A 119 -127.81 8.62 130.73
CA LEU A 119 -126.78 9.63 130.48
C LEU A 119 -125.40 9.01 130.25
N GLN A 120 -125.03 7.95 130.98
CA GLN A 120 -123.78 7.20 130.75
C GLN A 120 -123.80 6.48 129.40
N VAL A 121 -124.92 5.87 129.00
CA VAL A 121 -125.08 5.25 127.68
C VAL A 121 -124.98 6.28 126.58
N LEU A 122 -125.59 7.46 126.73
CA LEU A 122 -125.43 8.57 125.78
C LEU A 122 -123.98 9.03 125.68
N HIS A 123 -123.27 9.18 126.81
CA HIS A 123 -121.86 9.55 126.80
C HIS A 123 -120.97 8.48 126.14
N LEU A 124 -121.18 7.19 126.44
CA LEU A 124 -120.47 6.10 125.77
C LEU A 124 -120.80 6.04 124.28
N HIS A 125 -122.06 6.29 123.90
CA HIS A 125 -122.47 6.37 122.51
C HIS A 125 -121.76 7.52 121.78
N ASP A 126 -121.70 8.71 122.37
CA ASP A 126 -120.97 9.86 121.82
C ASP A 126 -119.46 9.58 121.72
N PHE A 127 -118.87 8.92 122.73
CA PHE A 127 -117.47 8.51 122.71
C PHE A 127 -117.18 7.49 121.60
N LEU A 128 -118.03 6.47 121.44
CA LEU A 128 -117.93 5.48 120.36
C LEU A 128 -118.10 6.14 118.99
N LYS A 129 -119.03 7.10 118.86
CA LYS A 129 -119.24 7.86 117.63
C LYS A 129 -118.02 8.70 117.28
N GLN A 130 -117.41 9.38 118.25
CA GLN A 130 -116.15 10.12 118.05
C GLN A 130 -115.00 9.20 117.65
N ASN A 131 -114.82 8.04 118.29
CA ASN A 131 -113.78 7.09 117.93
C ASN A 131 -114.00 6.47 116.55
N THR A 132 -115.24 6.09 116.23
CA THR A 132 -115.61 5.60 114.90
C THR A 132 -115.30 6.64 113.83
N HIS A 133 -115.61 7.92 114.10
CA HIS A 133 -115.30 9.02 113.20
C HIS A 133 -113.78 9.20 113.00
N LYS A 134 -112.99 9.20 114.07
CA LYS A 134 -111.51 9.25 113.99
C LYS A 134 -110.93 8.13 113.14
N TYR A 135 -111.31 6.87 113.39
CA TYR A 135 -110.82 5.74 112.60
C TYR A 135 -111.29 5.79 111.15
N THR A 136 -112.51 6.27 110.88
CA THR A 136 -113.00 6.46 109.50
C THR A 136 -112.16 7.49 108.74
N GLU A 137 -111.76 8.58 109.39
CA GLU A 137 -110.87 9.57 108.78
C GLU A 137 -109.46 9.03 108.55
N GLU A 138 -108.91 8.24 109.47
CA GLU A 138 -107.61 7.58 109.30
C GLU A 138 -107.61 6.59 108.14
N ILE A 139 -108.69 5.79 108.01
CA ILE A 139 -108.89 4.89 106.87
C ILE A 139 -108.91 5.69 105.56
N LYS A 140 -109.70 6.77 105.48
CA LYS A 140 -109.74 7.64 104.29
C LYS A 140 -108.36 8.21 103.93
N LYS A 141 -107.58 8.66 104.92
CA LYS A 141 -106.20 9.15 104.69
C LYS A 141 -105.28 8.05 104.16
N LEU A 142 -105.44 6.80 104.62
CA LEU A 142 -104.68 5.67 104.11
C LEU A 142 -105.11 5.27 102.69
N GLU A 143 -106.40 5.31 102.38
CA GLU A 143 -106.93 5.08 101.03
C GLU A 143 -106.42 6.14 100.04
N GLU A 144 -106.42 7.42 100.41
CA GLU A 144 -105.83 8.50 99.60
C GLU A 144 -104.33 8.28 99.34
N LYS A 145 -103.57 7.86 100.36
CA LYS A 145 -102.15 7.50 100.18
C LYS A 145 -101.96 6.29 99.28
N MET A 146 -102.82 5.29 99.39
CA MET A 146 -102.79 4.10 98.54
C MET A 146 -103.07 4.46 97.08
N THR A 147 -104.13 5.23 96.81
CA THR A 147 -104.46 5.69 95.45
C THR A 147 -103.37 6.61 94.87
N ALA A 148 -102.72 7.44 95.68
CA ALA A 148 -101.57 8.24 95.24
C ALA A 148 -100.37 7.35 94.85
N ARG A 149 -100.09 6.30 95.63
CA ARG A 149 -99.05 5.30 95.28
C ARG A 149 -99.41 4.52 94.03
N GLU A 150 -100.66 4.11 93.85
CA GLU A 150 -101.13 3.43 92.64
C GLU A 150 -100.97 4.29 91.39
N LYS A 151 -101.29 5.58 91.48
CA LYS A 151 -101.03 6.57 90.41
C LYS A 151 -99.53 6.70 90.12
N TYR A 152 -98.69 6.77 91.16
CA TYR A 152 -97.24 6.82 91.00
C TYR A 152 -96.70 5.56 90.32
N ILE A 153 -97.06 4.37 90.81
CA ILE A 153 -96.70 3.07 90.21
C ILE A 153 -97.14 3.02 88.75
N SER A 154 -98.36 3.44 88.45
CA SER A 154 -98.88 3.49 87.08
C SER A 154 -98.08 4.44 86.19
N SER A 155 -97.64 5.60 86.71
CA SER A 155 -96.80 6.54 85.97
C SER A 155 -95.40 5.97 85.68
N VAL A 156 -94.80 5.26 86.64
CA VAL A 156 -93.49 4.62 86.49
C VAL A 156 -93.57 3.46 85.49
N LYS A 157 -94.62 2.63 85.56
CA LYS A 157 -94.88 1.58 84.56
C LYS A 157 -94.98 2.14 83.15
N LYS A 158 -95.71 3.26 82.96
CA LYS A 158 -95.80 3.94 81.66
C LYS A 158 -94.44 4.47 81.17
N LYS A 159 -93.61 5.04 82.07
CA LYS A 159 -92.26 5.48 81.72
C LYS A 159 -91.35 4.32 81.33
N TYR A 160 -91.40 3.23 82.09
CA TYR A 160 -90.66 2.00 81.80
C TYR A 160 -91.05 1.42 80.44
N GLN A 161 -92.35 1.33 80.15
CA GLN A 161 -92.84 0.83 78.87
C GLN A 161 -92.33 1.67 77.69
N LYS A 162 -92.42 3.00 77.78
CA LYS A 162 -91.90 3.91 76.74
C LYS A 162 -90.40 3.76 76.53
N GLU A 163 -89.60 3.67 77.60
CA GLU A 163 -88.15 3.46 77.46
C GLU A 163 -87.84 2.08 76.86
N SER A 164 -88.61 1.05 77.21
CA SER A 164 -88.49 -0.29 76.63
C SER A 164 -88.76 -0.27 75.12
N GLU A 165 -89.84 0.39 74.68
CA GLU A 165 -90.18 0.56 73.26
C GLU A 165 -89.06 1.32 72.51
N GLN A 166 -88.60 2.45 73.07
CA GLN A 166 -87.47 3.19 72.48
C GLN A 166 -86.19 2.35 72.40
N ASN A 167 -85.92 1.52 73.40
CA ASN A 167 -84.75 0.65 73.40
C ASN A 167 -84.86 -0.44 72.33
N GLN A 168 -86.05 -0.98 72.08
CA GLN A 168 -86.31 -1.92 70.98
C GLN A 168 -86.10 -1.25 69.62
N GLU A 169 -86.60 -0.02 69.41
CA GLU A 169 -86.36 0.74 68.17
C GLU A 169 -84.87 1.02 67.93
N ARG A 170 -84.14 1.42 68.99
CA ARG A 170 -82.68 1.60 68.91
C ARG A 170 -81.98 0.30 68.54
N GLN A 171 -82.41 -0.84 69.09
CA GLN A 171 -81.84 -2.15 68.79
C GLN A 171 -82.09 -2.55 67.33
N GLN A 172 -83.33 -2.39 66.83
CA GLN A 172 -83.65 -2.62 65.41
C GLN A 172 -82.82 -1.72 64.48
N ARG A 173 -82.57 -0.48 64.88
CA ARG A 173 -81.71 0.44 64.13
C ARG A 173 -80.26 -0.03 64.09
N ILE A 174 -79.73 -0.53 65.21
CA ILE A 174 -78.38 -1.11 65.27
C ILE A 174 -78.30 -2.33 64.34
N GLU A 175 -79.23 -3.27 64.43
CA GLU A 175 -79.25 -4.48 63.60
C GLU A 175 -79.33 -4.15 62.09
N THR A 176 -80.09 -3.12 61.75
CA THR A 176 -80.17 -2.63 60.37
C THR A 176 -78.83 -2.07 59.89
N LEU A 177 -78.14 -1.29 60.74
CA LEU A 177 -76.82 -0.76 60.43
C LEU A 177 -75.76 -1.86 60.36
N GLU A 178 -75.82 -2.87 61.22
CA GLU A 178 -74.94 -4.03 61.19
C GLU A 178 -75.08 -4.82 59.88
N LYS A 179 -76.31 -4.99 59.38
CA LYS A 179 -76.55 -5.59 58.06
C LYS A 179 -75.92 -4.77 56.94
N TYR A 180 -76.14 -3.45 56.91
CA TYR A 180 -75.51 -2.59 55.90
C TYR A 180 -73.99 -2.61 55.97
N LEU A 181 -73.41 -2.66 57.17
CA LEU A 181 -71.96 -2.76 57.36
C LEU A 181 -71.41 -4.11 56.92
N ALA A 182 -72.17 -5.19 57.06
CA ALA A 182 -71.79 -6.53 56.59
C ALA A 182 -71.82 -6.67 55.07
N ASP A 183 -72.70 -5.93 54.38
CA ASP A 183 -72.79 -5.90 52.92
C ASP A 183 -71.67 -5.06 52.27
N LEU A 184 -71.00 -4.20 53.04
CA LEU A 184 -69.87 -3.42 52.55
C LEU A 184 -68.61 -4.29 52.45
N PRO A 185 -67.77 -4.09 51.41
CA PRO A 185 -66.49 -4.78 51.31
C PRO A 185 -65.66 -4.56 52.57
N SER A 186 -65.06 -5.64 53.08
CA SER A 186 -64.16 -5.52 54.21
C SER A 186 -62.86 -4.83 53.79
N LEU A 187 -62.12 -4.31 54.77
CA LEU A 187 -60.80 -3.73 54.51
C LEU A 187 -59.85 -4.74 53.85
N ASP A 188 -59.98 -6.02 54.19
CA ASP A 188 -59.20 -7.12 53.59
C ASP A 188 -59.61 -7.35 52.12
N ASP A 189 -60.91 -7.28 51.80
CA ASP A 189 -61.39 -7.35 50.41
C ASP A 189 -60.84 -6.19 49.56
N ILE A 190 -60.80 -4.98 50.13
CA ILE A 190 -60.23 -3.80 49.45
C ILE A 190 -58.72 -3.97 49.25
N GLN A 191 -58.00 -4.49 50.26
CA GLN A 191 -56.56 -4.73 50.18
C GLN A 191 -56.22 -5.82 49.16
N THR A 192 -56.97 -6.92 49.15
CA THR A 192 -56.79 -8.01 48.17
C THR A 192 -57.12 -7.54 46.75
N GLN A 193 -58.19 -6.75 46.56
CA GLN A 193 -58.48 -6.11 45.27
C GLN A 193 -57.37 -5.16 44.83
N ALA A 194 -56.82 -4.33 45.75
CA ALA A 194 -55.72 -3.44 45.44
C ALA A 194 -54.46 -4.20 45.02
N GLN A 195 -54.10 -5.28 45.72
CA GLN A 195 -52.98 -6.15 45.34
C GLN A 195 -53.19 -6.82 43.99
N GLN A 196 -54.41 -7.31 43.71
CA GLN A 196 -54.73 -7.88 42.41
C GLN A 196 -54.62 -6.84 41.29
N LEU A 197 -55.08 -5.61 41.53
CA LEU A 197 -54.93 -4.51 40.58
C LEU A 197 -53.46 -4.15 40.35
N GLU A 198 -52.63 -4.13 41.39
CA GLU A 198 -51.19 -3.89 41.28
C GLU A 198 -50.50 -4.98 40.44
N VAL A 199 -50.81 -6.25 40.68
CA VAL A 199 -50.31 -7.38 39.86
C VAL A 199 -50.78 -7.28 38.41
N LEU A 200 -52.06 -6.95 38.18
CA LEU A 200 -52.60 -6.76 36.83
C LEU A 200 -51.94 -5.55 36.12
N GLN A 201 -51.66 -4.48 36.85
CA GLN A 201 -50.97 -3.30 36.31
C GLN A 201 -49.52 -3.62 35.95
N GLU A 202 -48.79 -4.34 36.81
CA GLU A 202 -47.43 -4.80 36.51
C GLU A 202 -47.38 -5.75 35.31
N THR A 203 -48.31 -6.70 35.24
CA THR A 203 -48.37 -7.65 34.10
C THR A 203 -48.74 -6.92 32.80
N SER A 204 -49.66 -5.95 32.85
CA SER A 204 -49.96 -5.08 31.72
C SER A 204 -48.73 -4.29 31.27
N HIS A 205 -47.97 -3.71 32.20
CA HIS A 205 -46.75 -2.97 31.87
C HIS A 205 -45.69 -3.88 31.23
N LYS A 206 -45.46 -5.08 31.79
CA LYS A 206 -44.53 -6.07 31.22
C LYS A 206 -44.95 -6.48 29.81
N LEU A 207 -46.24 -6.69 29.57
CA LEU A 207 -46.75 -7.00 28.24
C LEU A 207 -46.54 -5.83 27.27
N GLN A 208 -46.79 -4.58 27.70
CA GLN A 208 -46.53 -3.40 26.89
C GLN A 208 -45.05 -3.27 26.49
N GLU A 209 -44.12 -3.51 27.42
CA GLU A 209 -42.67 -3.54 27.11
C GLU A 209 -42.35 -4.62 26.07
N THR A 210 -42.87 -5.85 26.24
CA THR A 210 -42.62 -6.91 25.26
C THR A 210 -43.19 -6.61 23.87
N VAL A 211 -44.34 -5.94 23.80
CA VAL A 211 -44.93 -5.49 22.52
C VAL A 211 -44.04 -4.43 21.89
N HIS A 212 -43.56 -3.46 22.67
CA HIS A 212 -42.65 -2.43 22.18
C HIS A 212 -41.35 -3.02 21.61
N ASP A 213 -40.71 -3.94 22.33
CA ASP A 213 -39.50 -4.64 21.88
C ASP A 213 -39.74 -5.42 20.57
N LEU A 214 -40.91 -6.05 20.43
CA LEU A 214 -41.26 -6.77 19.21
C LEU A 214 -41.56 -5.82 18.05
N GLU A 215 -42.19 -4.68 18.30
CA GLU A 215 -42.43 -3.63 17.30
C GLU A 215 -41.11 -3.05 16.78
N GLU A 216 -40.14 -2.79 17.68
CA GLU A 216 -38.80 -2.31 17.31
C GLU A 216 -38.07 -3.34 16.43
N ARG A 217 -38.02 -4.61 16.84
CA ARG A 217 -37.41 -5.69 16.04
C ARG A 217 -38.10 -5.88 14.69
N LEU A 218 -39.42 -5.75 14.64
CA LEU A 218 -40.16 -5.80 13.37
C LEU A 218 -39.81 -4.62 12.46
N ALA A 219 -39.63 -3.42 13.02
CA ALA A 219 -39.19 -2.25 12.26
C ALA A 219 -37.77 -2.45 11.70
N GLU A 220 -36.85 -2.97 12.50
CA GLU A 220 -35.49 -3.33 12.07
C GLU A 220 -35.50 -4.36 10.93
N HIS A 221 -36.27 -5.45 11.07
CA HIS A 221 -36.40 -6.46 10.03
C HIS A 221 -37.02 -5.89 8.74
N ARG A 222 -38.03 -5.02 8.84
CA ARG A 222 -38.61 -4.35 7.67
C ARG A 222 -37.59 -3.45 6.97
N ALA A 223 -36.77 -2.71 7.72
CA ALA A 223 -35.70 -1.89 7.16
C ALA A 223 -34.65 -2.76 6.43
N LEU A 224 -34.25 -3.88 7.03
CA LEU A 224 -33.32 -4.83 6.42
C LEU A 224 -33.89 -5.44 5.13
N VAL A 225 -35.16 -5.85 5.13
CA VAL A 225 -35.82 -6.38 3.93
C VAL A 225 -35.81 -5.35 2.81
N LYS A 226 -36.16 -4.09 3.12
CA LYS A 226 -36.13 -3.00 2.14
C LYS A 226 -34.72 -2.78 1.57
N GLU A 227 -33.68 -2.82 2.41
CA GLU A 227 -32.30 -2.70 1.95
C GLU A 227 -31.92 -3.84 0.97
N LYS A 228 -32.37 -5.08 1.26
CA LYS A 228 -32.15 -6.23 0.37
C LYS A 228 -32.92 -6.10 -0.93
N GLU A 229 -34.15 -5.61 -0.89
CA GLU A 229 -34.94 -5.31 -2.09
C GLU A 229 -34.25 -4.27 -2.97
N ASP A 230 -33.77 -3.17 -2.38
CA ASP A 230 -33.01 -2.13 -3.08
C ASP A 230 -31.72 -2.69 -3.69
N PHE A 231 -31.04 -3.62 -2.99
CA PHE A 231 -29.85 -4.30 -3.52
C PHE A 231 -30.18 -5.22 -4.71
N ILE A 232 -31.27 -5.99 -4.62
CA ILE A 232 -31.74 -6.84 -5.71
C ILE A 232 -32.08 -6.00 -6.93
N GLU A 233 -32.75 -4.87 -6.75
CA GLU A 233 -33.12 -3.99 -7.88
C GLU A 233 -31.89 -3.38 -8.56
N ARG A 234 -30.90 -2.92 -7.78
CA ARG A 234 -29.59 -2.50 -8.33
C ARG A 234 -28.92 -3.60 -9.13
N GLN A 235 -28.98 -4.85 -8.66
CA GLN A 235 -28.41 -5.99 -9.38
C GLN A 235 -29.17 -6.30 -10.67
N LYS A 236 -30.50 -6.21 -10.69
CA LYS A 236 -31.29 -6.38 -11.93
C LYS A 236 -30.94 -5.33 -12.98
N ILE A 237 -30.76 -4.07 -12.57
CA ILE A 237 -30.34 -3.00 -13.49
C ILE A 237 -28.97 -3.32 -14.08
N LYS A 238 -28.01 -3.72 -13.24
CA LYS A 238 -26.67 -4.10 -13.68
C LYS A 238 -26.67 -5.33 -14.60
N GLU A 239 -27.49 -6.34 -14.30
CA GLU A 239 -27.68 -7.50 -15.16
C GLU A 239 -28.21 -7.09 -16.53
N LYS A 240 -29.20 -6.20 -16.58
CA LYS A 240 -29.73 -5.65 -17.83
C LYS A 240 -28.65 -4.90 -18.62
N GLU A 241 -27.87 -4.03 -17.97
CA GLU A 241 -26.75 -3.32 -18.60
C GLU A 241 -25.71 -4.29 -19.19
N LEU A 242 -25.39 -5.37 -18.48
CA LEU A 242 -24.48 -6.41 -18.96
C LEU A 242 -25.06 -7.18 -20.15
N ILE A 243 -26.35 -7.51 -20.12
CA ILE A 243 -27.05 -8.13 -21.26
C ILE A 243 -27.00 -7.21 -22.47
N ASP A 244 -27.33 -5.92 -22.31
CA ASP A 244 -27.29 -4.92 -23.38
C ASP A 244 -25.86 -4.78 -23.96
N ALA A 245 -24.84 -4.79 -23.09
CA ALA A 245 -23.43 -4.75 -23.50
C ALA A 245 -23.02 -6.02 -24.27
N VAL A 246 -23.43 -7.20 -23.81
CA VAL A 246 -23.16 -8.48 -24.49
C VAL A 246 -23.86 -8.50 -25.85
N GLN A 247 -25.12 -8.08 -25.94
CA GLN A 247 -25.84 -7.98 -27.21
C GLN A 247 -25.16 -7.00 -28.17
N SER A 248 -24.71 -5.83 -27.68
CA SER A 248 -23.95 -4.87 -28.49
C SER A 248 -22.63 -5.44 -28.99
N LEU A 249 -21.91 -6.19 -28.14
CA LEU A 249 -20.67 -6.87 -28.54
C LEU A 249 -20.95 -7.99 -29.55
N GLN A 250 -22.00 -8.79 -29.34
CA GLN A 250 -22.43 -9.83 -30.28
C GLN A 250 -22.75 -9.21 -31.65
N GLN A 251 -23.50 -8.11 -31.69
CA GLN A 251 -23.81 -7.38 -32.93
C GLN A 251 -22.55 -6.86 -33.62
N LYS A 252 -21.60 -6.29 -32.86
CA LYS A 252 -20.32 -5.83 -33.42
C LYS A 252 -19.51 -6.99 -34.00
N VAL A 253 -19.47 -8.14 -33.32
CA VAL A 253 -18.79 -9.35 -33.79
C VAL A 253 -19.45 -9.87 -35.06
N GLU A 254 -20.77 -9.95 -35.10
CA GLU A 254 -21.54 -10.38 -36.28
C GLU A 254 -21.26 -9.45 -37.47
N GLN A 255 -21.28 -8.13 -37.25
CA GLN A 255 -20.94 -7.15 -38.28
C GLN A 255 -19.49 -7.30 -38.77
N CYS A 256 -18.53 -7.54 -37.88
CA CYS A 256 -17.14 -7.83 -38.28
C CYS A 256 -17.01 -9.14 -39.06
N LEU A 257 -17.82 -10.16 -38.76
CA LEU A 257 -17.84 -11.43 -39.49
C LEU A 257 -18.49 -11.28 -40.88
N GLU A 258 -19.57 -10.49 -40.99
CA GLU A 258 -20.18 -10.12 -42.27
C GLU A 258 -19.24 -9.28 -43.15
N ASP A 259 -18.54 -8.31 -42.55
CA ASP A 259 -17.51 -7.52 -43.24
C ASP A 259 -16.29 -8.38 -43.59
N GLY A 260 -15.91 -9.33 -42.73
CA GLY A 260 -14.89 -10.34 -43.01
C GLY A 260 -15.27 -11.26 -44.19
N ALA A 261 -16.56 -11.47 -44.46
CA ALA A 261 -17.03 -12.15 -45.67
C ALA A 261 -17.03 -11.23 -46.93
N ARG A 262 -16.94 -9.91 -46.78
CA ARG A 262 -16.89 -8.93 -47.88
C ARG A 262 -15.49 -8.33 -48.15
N LEU A 263 -14.56 -8.37 -47.20
CA LEU A 263 -13.17 -7.87 -47.32
C LEU A 263 -12.23 -8.84 -46.59
N PRO A 264 -11.64 -9.83 -47.29
CA PRO A 264 -10.35 -9.64 -47.99
C PRO A 264 -10.34 -9.98 -49.48
N MET A 265 -11.47 -10.37 -50.10
CA MET A 265 -11.46 -10.80 -51.50
C MET A 265 -11.16 -9.67 -52.51
N LEU A 266 -11.48 -8.42 -52.20
CA LEU A 266 -11.10 -7.27 -53.02
C LEU A 266 -9.62 -6.91 -52.84
N ASN A 267 -9.12 -6.94 -51.60
CA ASN A 267 -7.73 -6.61 -51.29
C ASN A 267 -6.77 -7.69 -51.81
N MET A 268 -7.10 -8.99 -51.69
CA MET A 268 -6.28 -10.08 -52.21
C MET A 268 -6.16 -10.01 -53.74
N LYS A 269 -7.27 -9.85 -54.48
CA LYS A 269 -7.24 -9.76 -55.94
C LYS A 269 -6.54 -8.48 -56.43
N GLN A 270 -6.71 -7.36 -55.74
CA GLN A 270 -6.00 -6.11 -56.06
C GLN A 270 -4.50 -6.21 -55.78
N LEU A 271 -4.11 -6.81 -54.65
CA LEU A 271 -2.72 -7.09 -54.30
C LEU A 271 -2.09 -8.11 -55.23
N GLU A 272 -2.82 -9.14 -55.68
CA GLU A 272 -2.38 -10.08 -56.71
C GLU A 272 -2.13 -9.35 -58.04
N CYS A 273 -3.07 -8.50 -58.50
CA CYS A 273 -2.87 -7.69 -59.70
C CYS A 273 -1.68 -6.73 -59.59
N GLU A 274 -1.47 -6.11 -58.43
CA GLU A 274 -0.36 -5.20 -58.18
C GLU A 274 0.98 -5.95 -58.08
N ASN A 275 0.99 -7.11 -57.43
CA ASN A 275 2.16 -7.98 -57.34
C ASN A 275 2.56 -8.49 -58.73
N ASP A 276 1.61 -8.90 -59.56
CA ASP A 276 1.87 -9.29 -60.95
C ASP A 276 2.47 -8.14 -61.78
N ARG A 277 1.94 -6.92 -61.61
CA ARG A 277 2.49 -5.71 -62.26
C ARG A 277 3.92 -5.43 -61.79
N LEU A 278 4.18 -5.51 -60.49
CA LEU A 278 5.50 -5.29 -59.91
C LEU A 278 6.49 -6.36 -60.34
N GLN A 279 6.08 -7.63 -60.41
CA GLN A 279 6.90 -8.72 -60.93
C GLN A 279 7.26 -8.50 -62.40
N GLN A 280 6.31 -8.07 -63.23
CA GLN A 280 6.60 -7.73 -64.63
C GLN A 280 7.58 -6.56 -64.74
N TYR A 281 7.39 -5.52 -63.93
CA TYR A 281 8.30 -4.37 -63.89
C TYR A 281 9.72 -4.78 -63.46
N ASN A 282 9.83 -5.61 -62.42
CA ASN A 282 11.10 -6.13 -61.92
C ASN A 282 11.80 -7.03 -62.96
N LYS A 283 11.05 -7.90 -63.67
CA LYS A 283 11.57 -8.69 -64.80
C LYS A 283 12.17 -7.80 -65.89
N ARG A 284 11.49 -6.72 -66.27
CA ARG A 284 12.00 -5.75 -67.26
C ARG A 284 13.25 -5.04 -66.76
N ASN A 285 13.25 -4.57 -65.52
CA ASN A 285 14.41 -3.91 -64.92
C ASN A 285 15.62 -4.84 -64.83
N ASN A 286 15.43 -6.11 -64.46
CA ASN A 286 16.52 -7.10 -64.44
C ASN A 286 17.08 -7.36 -65.84
N GLN A 287 16.24 -7.44 -66.88
CA GLN A 287 16.72 -7.56 -68.25
C GLN A 287 17.59 -6.36 -68.66
N ILE A 288 17.18 -5.14 -68.28
CA ILE A 288 17.97 -3.91 -68.53
C ILE A 288 19.28 -3.97 -67.75
N LEU A 289 19.25 -4.35 -66.47
CA LEU A 289 20.44 -4.46 -65.62
C LEU A 289 21.42 -5.49 -66.18
N ASP A 290 20.94 -6.64 -66.64
CA ASP A 290 21.79 -7.68 -67.23
C ASP A 290 22.41 -7.24 -68.56
N ASN A 291 21.67 -6.48 -69.37
CA ASN A 291 22.23 -5.85 -70.58
C ASN A 291 23.34 -4.86 -70.21
N GLN A 292 23.11 -4.00 -69.22
CA GLN A 292 24.11 -3.03 -68.75
C GLN A 292 25.35 -3.72 -68.16
N LYS A 293 25.17 -4.75 -67.30
CA LYS A 293 26.26 -5.56 -66.76
C LYS A 293 27.10 -6.21 -67.87
N ARG A 294 26.43 -6.79 -68.88
CA ARG A 294 27.13 -7.35 -70.06
C ARG A 294 27.93 -6.28 -70.82
N GLN A 295 27.39 -5.07 -70.97
CA GLN A 295 28.10 -3.98 -71.64
C GLN A 295 29.30 -3.49 -70.81
N ILE A 296 29.14 -3.33 -69.50
CA ILE A 296 30.24 -3.01 -68.58
C ILE A 296 31.33 -4.08 -68.69
N GLY A 297 30.98 -5.37 -68.61
CA GLY A 297 31.95 -6.46 -68.75
C GLY A 297 32.74 -6.41 -70.07
N LYS A 298 32.07 -6.09 -71.19
CA LYS A 298 32.75 -5.88 -72.48
C LYS A 298 33.72 -4.71 -72.46
N LEU A 299 33.34 -3.59 -71.84
CA LEU A 299 34.21 -2.41 -71.72
C LEU A 299 35.38 -2.67 -70.78
N THR A 300 35.15 -3.33 -69.64
CA THR A 300 36.20 -3.74 -68.69
C THR A 300 37.21 -4.66 -69.35
N ALA A 301 36.78 -5.65 -70.14
CA ALA A 301 37.71 -6.54 -70.87
C ALA A 301 38.55 -5.76 -71.91
N LYS A 302 37.95 -4.80 -72.61
CA LYS A 302 38.69 -3.91 -73.54
C LYS A 302 39.71 -3.05 -72.79
N LEU A 303 39.33 -2.51 -71.64
CA LEU A 303 40.18 -1.68 -70.80
C LEU A 303 41.37 -2.50 -70.27
N GLN A 304 41.13 -3.70 -69.73
CA GLN A 304 42.20 -4.62 -69.30
C GLN A 304 43.16 -4.98 -70.44
N THR A 305 42.63 -5.22 -71.65
CA THR A 305 43.47 -5.49 -72.83
C THR A 305 44.33 -4.27 -73.19
N ALA A 306 43.78 -3.06 -73.08
CA ALA A 306 44.52 -1.83 -73.33
C ALA A 306 45.58 -1.56 -72.25
N GLU A 307 45.27 -1.78 -70.97
CA GLU A 307 46.22 -1.69 -69.86
C GLU A 307 47.37 -2.69 -70.02
N GLN A 308 47.08 -3.93 -70.41
CA GLN A 308 48.13 -4.92 -70.69
C GLN A 308 49.05 -4.49 -71.84
N LYS A 309 48.48 -3.95 -72.92
CA LYS A 309 49.27 -3.39 -74.04
C LYS A 309 50.11 -2.20 -73.60
N LEU A 310 49.54 -1.30 -72.80
CA LEU A 310 50.26 -0.15 -72.26
C LEU A 310 51.41 -0.59 -71.36
N ALA A 311 51.18 -1.54 -70.45
CA ALA A 311 52.23 -2.09 -69.59
C ALA A 311 53.35 -2.77 -70.40
N GLN A 312 53.00 -3.46 -71.49
CA GLN A 312 53.98 -4.01 -72.43
C GLN A 312 54.78 -2.89 -73.11
N GLU A 313 54.12 -1.86 -73.66
CA GLU A 313 54.81 -0.70 -74.26
C GLU A 313 55.68 0.07 -73.26
N GLU A 314 55.25 0.22 -72.00
CA GLU A 314 56.03 0.83 -70.93
C GLU A 314 57.28 0.00 -70.62
N SER A 315 57.17 -1.33 -70.55
CA SER A 315 58.32 -2.22 -70.35
C SER A 315 59.33 -2.13 -71.50
N ILE A 316 58.84 -2.11 -72.76
CA ILE A 316 59.67 -1.93 -73.95
C ILE A 316 60.31 -0.53 -73.94
N SER A 317 59.55 0.51 -73.62
CA SER A 317 60.06 1.88 -73.55
C SER A 317 61.11 2.04 -72.44
N GLN A 318 60.92 1.41 -71.29
CA GLN A 318 61.93 1.38 -70.23
C GLN A 318 63.20 0.68 -70.68
N GLU A 319 63.09 -0.45 -71.38
CA GLU A 319 64.24 -1.18 -71.91
C GLU A 319 64.99 -0.35 -72.97
N LEU A 320 64.28 0.28 -73.91
CA LEU A 320 64.87 1.19 -74.89
C LEU A 320 65.54 2.40 -74.22
N ARG A 321 64.95 2.95 -73.14
CA ARG A 321 65.59 4.03 -72.36
C ARG A 321 66.87 3.56 -71.69
N LYS A 322 66.90 2.35 -71.10
CA LYS A 322 68.14 1.78 -70.54
C LYS A 322 69.22 1.64 -71.60
N GLN A 323 68.88 1.05 -72.75
CA GLN A 323 69.80 0.91 -73.89
C GLN A 323 70.31 2.28 -74.39
N ALA A 324 69.44 3.29 -74.46
CA ALA A 324 69.84 4.64 -74.84
C ALA A 324 70.82 5.26 -73.81
N VAL A 325 70.61 5.05 -72.52
CA VAL A 325 71.52 5.51 -71.46
C VAL A 325 72.87 4.78 -71.54
N GLU A 326 72.87 3.47 -71.75
CA GLU A 326 74.11 2.69 -71.96
C GLU A 326 74.87 3.20 -73.19
N LYS A 327 74.18 3.44 -74.32
CA LYS A 327 74.79 4.02 -75.53
C LYS A 327 75.32 5.43 -75.30
N GLU A 328 74.62 6.26 -74.54
CA GLU A 328 75.09 7.59 -74.16
C GLU A 328 76.35 7.52 -73.28
N GLN A 329 76.41 6.56 -72.35
CA GLN A 329 77.60 6.31 -71.54
C GLN A 329 78.77 5.81 -72.38
N ASP A 330 78.53 4.88 -73.31
CA ASP A 330 79.53 4.41 -74.28
C ASP A 330 80.06 5.58 -75.12
N LEU A 331 79.18 6.44 -75.61
CA LEU A 331 79.53 7.65 -76.36
C LEU A 331 80.32 8.65 -75.51
N GLN A 332 79.96 8.86 -74.25
CA GLN A 332 80.71 9.70 -73.32
C GLN A 332 82.09 9.11 -73.01
N TRP A 333 82.21 7.79 -72.87
CA TRP A 333 83.50 7.12 -72.70
C TRP A 333 84.37 7.25 -73.96
N LEU A 334 83.78 7.05 -75.13
CA LEU A 334 84.41 7.29 -76.43
C LEU A 334 84.85 8.74 -76.58
N ALA A 335 84.01 9.71 -76.21
CA ALA A 335 84.32 11.14 -76.26
C ALA A 335 85.48 11.50 -75.31
N LYS A 336 85.49 10.94 -74.08
CA LYS A 336 86.63 11.09 -73.16
C LYS A 336 87.90 10.47 -73.74
N THR A 337 87.81 9.28 -74.32
CA THR A 337 88.95 8.62 -74.97
C THR A 337 89.44 9.41 -76.18
N LEU A 338 88.54 10.01 -76.96
CA LEU A 338 88.85 10.92 -78.05
C LEU A 338 89.53 12.20 -77.54
N GLN A 339 89.04 12.79 -76.45
CA GLN A 339 89.66 13.96 -75.82
C GLN A 339 91.05 13.62 -75.25
N GLU A 340 91.22 12.44 -74.65
CA GLU A 340 92.51 11.92 -74.19
C GLU A 340 93.45 11.72 -75.38
N ASN A 341 92.97 11.11 -76.48
CA ASN A 341 93.72 10.99 -77.72
C ASN A 341 94.06 12.35 -78.33
N GLN A 342 93.18 13.34 -78.21
CA GLN A 342 93.41 14.70 -78.69
C GLN A 342 94.45 15.41 -77.80
N ARG A 343 94.45 15.19 -76.48
CA ARG A 343 95.53 15.60 -75.57
C ARG A 343 96.84 14.90 -75.88
N LEU A 344 96.83 13.59 -76.12
CA LEU A 344 98.01 12.83 -76.53
C LEU A 344 98.49 13.25 -77.91
N LEU A 345 97.60 13.73 -78.79
CA LEU A 345 97.93 14.33 -80.07
C LEU A 345 98.53 15.71 -79.88
N GLU A 346 97.99 16.54 -78.99
CA GLU A 346 98.57 17.85 -78.60
C GLU A 346 99.91 17.68 -77.89
N GLU A 347 100.08 16.67 -77.05
CA GLU A 347 101.36 16.28 -76.46
C GLU A 347 102.29 15.72 -77.53
N ASN A 348 101.80 14.93 -78.50
CA ASN A 348 102.59 14.54 -79.67
C ASN A 348 102.95 15.75 -80.53
N CYS A 349 102.10 16.77 -80.62
CA CYS A 349 102.39 18.01 -81.32
C CYS A 349 103.39 18.87 -80.55
N ARG A 350 103.28 18.97 -79.21
CA ARG A 350 104.27 19.61 -78.34
C ARG A 350 105.59 18.86 -78.32
N LEU A 351 105.56 17.53 -78.33
CA LEU A 351 106.73 16.66 -78.48
C LEU A 351 107.28 16.77 -79.90
N LYS A 352 106.44 16.93 -80.94
CA LYS A 352 106.87 17.23 -82.32
C LYS A 352 107.42 18.64 -82.46
N GLU A 353 106.95 19.63 -81.70
CA GLU A 353 107.48 20.99 -81.63
C GLU A 353 108.78 21.03 -80.82
N GLN A 354 108.88 20.27 -79.72
CA GLN A 354 110.14 20.02 -79.01
C GLN A 354 111.10 19.19 -79.84
N LEU A 355 110.62 18.24 -80.65
CA LEU A 355 111.39 17.55 -81.68
C LEU A 355 111.64 18.45 -82.89
N GLN A 356 110.88 19.50 -83.15
CA GLN A 356 111.20 20.46 -84.22
C GLN A 356 112.29 21.39 -83.72
N LEU A 357 112.23 21.88 -82.49
CA LEU A 357 113.32 22.65 -81.87
C LEU A 357 114.59 21.79 -81.65
N PHE A 358 114.44 20.53 -81.22
CA PHE A 358 115.55 19.59 -81.03
C PHE A 358 116.02 18.94 -82.34
N ASN A 359 115.19 18.85 -83.40
CA ASN A 359 115.66 18.52 -84.75
C ASN A 359 116.17 19.76 -85.50
N GLU A 360 115.80 20.98 -85.12
CA GLU A 360 116.43 22.22 -85.59
C GLU A 360 117.81 22.40 -84.95
N GLU A 361 118.05 21.86 -83.75
CA GLU A 361 119.39 21.78 -83.12
C GLU A 361 120.16 20.47 -83.39
N LYS A 362 119.53 19.43 -83.97
CA LYS A 362 120.15 18.09 -84.12
C LYS A 362 119.87 17.36 -85.43
N ARG A 363 119.34 18.06 -86.45
CA ARG A 363 119.41 17.67 -87.88
C ARG A 363 120.24 18.66 -88.73
N GLN A 364 121.17 19.37 -88.10
CA GLN A 364 122.53 19.43 -88.65
C GLN A 364 123.13 18.00 -88.64
N SER A 365 122.84 17.21 -89.66
CA SER A 365 123.69 16.12 -90.19
C SER A 365 122.90 15.29 -91.19
N CYS A 366 123.56 14.92 -92.28
CA CYS A 366 123.06 14.10 -93.39
C CYS A 366 122.12 14.81 -94.39
N ILE A 367 122.56 15.99 -94.84
CA ILE A 367 122.31 16.53 -96.19
C ILE A 367 123.30 15.83 -97.13
N GLU A 368 123.11 14.53 -97.43
CA GLU A 368 124.15 13.68 -98.04
C GLU A 368 123.63 12.79 -99.19
N LYS A 369 122.73 13.30 -100.04
CA LYS A 369 122.34 12.50 -101.24
C LYS A 369 122.63 13.13 -102.60
N PRO A 370 122.53 14.45 -102.84
CA PRO A 370 122.84 14.95 -104.18
C PRO A 370 124.34 15.27 -104.40
N LEU A 371 125.03 15.85 -103.41
CA LEU A 371 126.41 16.34 -103.59
C LEU A 371 127.51 15.27 -103.48
N VAL A 372 127.28 14.23 -102.66
CA VAL A 372 128.24 13.11 -102.49
C VAL A 372 128.29 12.25 -103.76
N GLU A 373 127.14 12.03 -104.40
CA GLU A 373 127.07 11.39 -105.72
C GLU A 373 127.82 12.19 -106.79
N GLN A 374 127.72 13.51 -106.76
CA GLN A 374 128.41 14.38 -107.72
C GLN A 374 129.94 14.37 -107.51
N LEU A 375 130.42 14.41 -106.27
CA LEU A 375 131.86 14.31 -105.97
C LEU A 375 132.44 12.94 -106.36
N LEU A 376 131.75 11.84 -106.03
CA LEU A 376 132.20 10.48 -106.36
C LEU A 376 132.23 10.24 -107.87
N LYS A 377 131.24 10.75 -108.61
CA LYS A 377 131.21 10.70 -110.07
C LYS A 377 132.41 11.43 -110.67
N GLU A 378 132.68 12.66 -110.23
CA GLU A 378 133.80 13.47 -110.71
C GLU A 378 135.17 12.89 -110.35
N MET A 379 135.36 12.36 -109.12
CA MET A 379 136.59 11.68 -108.71
C MET A 379 136.83 10.38 -109.49
N SER A 380 135.77 9.62 -109.80
CA SER A 380 135.89 8.37 -110.57
C SER A 380 136.36 8.64 -112.01
N GLN A 381 135.87 9.72 -112.62
CA GLN A 381 136.25 10.13 -113.96
C GLN A 381 137.72 10.55 -114.01
N CYS A 382 138.17 11.41 -113.07
CA CYS A 382 139.57 11.83 -112.99
C CYS A 382 140.52 10.64 -112.78
N LEU A 383 140.13 9.65 -111.98
CA LEU A 383 140.95 8.46 -111.72
C LEU A 383 141.06 7.57 -112.97
N LEU A 384 139.98 7.46 -113.77
CA LEU A 384 140.02 6.76 -115.05
C LEU A 384 140.93 7.49 -116.06
N ASP A 385 140.85 8.82 -116.12
CA ASP A 385 141.69 9.65 -116.97
C ASP A 385 143.17 9.55 -116.60
N LEU A 386 143.50 9.60 -115.31
CA LEU A 386 144.86 9.39 -114.79
C LEU A 386 145.38 7.97 -115.07
N LYS A 387 144.54 6.93 -114.93
CA LYS A 387 144.93 5.56 -115.28
C LYS A 387 145.20 5.41 -116.77
N ALA A 388 144.41 6.07 -117.63
CA ALA A 388 144.67 6.10 -119.07
C ALA A 388 146.02 6.77 -119.37
N LEU A 389 146.30 7.91 -118.75
CA LEU A 389 147.58 8.63 -118.88
C LEU A 389 148.77 7.84 -118.35
N CYS A 390 148.64 7.20 -117.18
CA CYS A 390 149.68 6.32 -116.64
C CYS A 390 149.91 5.12 -117.57
N SER A 391 148.86 4.54 -118.16
CA SER A 391 149.01 3.48 -119.15
C SER A 391 149.76 3.97 -120.40
N ILE A 392 149.47 5.17 -120.88
CA ILE A 392 150.18 5.80 -122.02
C ILE A 392 151.66 6.03 -121.67
N LEU A 393 151.94 6.64 -120.53
CA LEU A 393 153.32 6.91 -120.09
C LEU A 393 154.10 5.61 -119.86
N THR A 394 153.44 4.56 -119.35
CA THR A 394 154.06 3.24 -119.18
C THR A 394 154.32 2.56 -120.51
N GLN A 395 153.39 2.63 -121.46
CA GLN A 395 153.60 2.14 -122.83
C GLN A 395 154.79 2.86 -123.47
N ARG A 396 154.87 4.18 -123.31
CA ARG A 396 155.97 5.00 -123.83
C ARG A 396 157.31 4.70 -123.16
N ALA A 397 157.35 4.53 -121.84
CA ALA A 397 158.56 4.15 -121.11
C ALA A 397 159.07 2.75 -121.47
N GLN A 398 158.17 1.85 -121.87
CA GLN A 398 158.51 0.53 -122.41
C GLN A 398 158.85 0.55 -123.91
N GLY A 399 158.86 1.72 -124.55
CA GLY A 399 159.16 1.90 -125.97
C GLY A 399 158.05 1.46 -126.93
N LYS A 400 156.83 1.24 -126.45
CA LYS A 400 155.67 0.87 -127.27
C LYS A 400 154.93 2.11 -127.74
N GLU A 401 154.39 2.06 -128.95
CA GLU A 401 153.52 3.14 -129.44
C GLU A 401 152.28 3.28 -128.55
N PRO A 402 152.00 4.49 -128.04
CA PRO A 402 150.85 4.75 -127.20
C PRO A 402 149.54 4.65 -127.99
N ASN A 403 148.51 4.12 -127.35
CA ASN A 403 147.18 4.01 -127.95
C ASN A 403 146.57 5.41 -128.18
N LEU A 404 146.58 5.88 -129.43
CA LEU A 404 146.11 7.22 -129.80
C LEU A 404 144.65 7.48 -129.42
N ALA A 405 143.78 6.46 -129.39
CA ALA A 405 142.38 6.66 -128.98
C ALA A 405 142.24 7.01 -127.49
N LEU A 406 143.15 6.50 -126.64
CA LEU A 406 143.25 6.88 -125.22
C LEU A 406 143.95 8.24 -125.06
N LEU A 407 144.94 8.53 -125.90
CA LEU A 407 145.67 9.80 -125.86
C LEU A 407 144.78 10.99 -126.26
N LEU A 408 143.98 10.82 -127.31
CA LEU A 408 143.03 11.83 -127.80
C LEU A 408 141.69 11.83 -127.05
N GLY A 409 141.56 11.03 -125.97
CA GLY A 409 140.38 11.07 -125.09
C GLY A 409 139.06 10.61 -125.71
N ILE A 410 139.07 9.83 -126.79
CA ILE A 410 137.87 9.57 -127.63
C ILE A 410 136.98 8.42 -127.08
N LYS A 411 137.26 7.93 -125.86
CA LYS A 411 136.46 6.89 -125.19
C LYS A 411 136.15 7.28 -123.74
N SER A 412 135.21 8.21 -123.59
CA SER A 412 134.11 8.16 -122.62
C SER A 412 133.35 9.49 -122.64
N MET A 413 132.59 9.70 -123.72
CA MET A 413 131.41 10.54 -123.69
C MET A 413 130.28 9.74 -123.05
N THR A 414 129.72 10.21 -121.94
CA THR A 414 128.26 10.36 -121.86
C THR A 414 127.85 11.35 -120.78
N CYS A 415 127.18 12.37 -121.29
CA CYS A 415 126.54 13.51 -120.64
C CYS A 415 125.54 13.14 -119.55
N SER A 416 125.31 14.06 -118.62
CA SER A 416 124.13 14.93 -118.76
C SER A 416 124.40 16.26 -118.04
N SER A 417 124.30 17.33 -118.83
CA SER A 417 124.41 18.74 -118.47
C SER A 417 123.12 19.23 -117.79
N GLU A 418 123.11 20.50 -117.42
CA GLU A 418 122.13 21.29 -116.64
C GLU A 418 122.45 21.26 -115.13
N GLU A 419 123.47 22.00 -114.67
CA GLU A 419 123.47 23.46 -114.39
C GLU A 419 122.35 23.84 -113.42
N THR A 420 122.63 23.80 -112.11
CA THR A 420 123.09 24.93 -111.26
C THR A 420 122.01 26.00 -111.13
N GLU A 421 121.45 26.23 -109.96
CA GLU A 421 122.00 27.02 -108.85
C GLU A 421 120.87 27.05 -107.78
N ASN A 422 120.99 27.34 -106.49
CA ASN A 422 122.02 27.78 -105.57
C ASN A 422 121.32 27.68 -104.20
N ILE A 423 121.82 26.91 -103.22
CA ILE A 423 121.62 27.24 -101.80
C ILE A 423 122.91 26.88 -101.06
N ASN A 424 123.42 27.88 -100.35
CA ASN A 424 124.72 27.95 -99.74
C ASN A 424 124.93 27.01 -98.56
N SER A 425 126.21 26.95 -98.19
CA SER A 425 126.87 26.36 -97.02
C SER A 425 127.05 24.85 -97.06
N GLU A 426 128.23 24.28 -96.82
CA GLU A 426 129.57 24.75 -96.43
C GLU A 426 130.32 23.41 -96.28
N ASP A 427 131.57 23.18 -96.61
CA ASP A 427 132.63 23.92 -97.27
C ASP A 427 133.73 22.89 -97.61
N SER A 428 133.82 21.79 -96.85
CA SER A 428 134.68 20.63 -97.13
C SER A 428 134.36 19.91 -98.45
N LEU A 429 133.08 19.77 -98.82
CA LEU A 429 132.69 19.09 -100.05
C LEU A 429 132.81 19.99 -101.28
N VAL A 430 132.48 21.28 -101.17
CA VAL A 430 132.62 22.24 -102.28
C VAL A 430 134.09 22.52 -102.57
N THR A 431 134.96 22.64 -101.55
CA THR A 431 136.42 22.70 -101.75
C THR A 431 136.96 21.42 -102.37
N LYS A 432 136.51 20.23 -101.93
CA LYS A 432 136.91 18.97 -102.59
C LYS A 432 136.43 18.89 -104.04
N LEU A 433 135.21 19.35 -104.34
CA LEU A 433 134.68 19.36 -105.71
C LEU A 433 135.45 20.35 -106.59
N SER A 434 135.81 21.53 -106.06
CA SER A 434 136.65 22.48 -106.80
C SER A 434 138.08 21.96 -107.01
N VAL A 435 138.66 21.26 -106.03
CA VAL A 435 139.96 20.58 -106.15
C VAL A 435 139.89 19.45 -107.19
N VAL A 436 138.80 18.70 -107.27
CA VAL A 436 138.61 17.66 -108.30
C VAL A 436 138.39 18.29 -109.68
N CYS A 437 137.66 19.39 -109.78
CA CYS A 437 137.54 20.16 -111.03
C CYS A 437 138.90 20.74 -111.49
N GLN A 438 139.74 21.18 -110.55
CA GLN A 438 141.11 21.61 -110.86
C GLN A 438 141.98 20.43 -111.30
N LEU A 439 141.91 19.29 -110.60
CA LEU A 439 142.62 18.07 -110.98
C LEU A 439 142.24 17.61 -112.39
N ARG A 440 140.96 17.72 -112.80
CA ARG A 440 140.54 17.41 -114.17
C ARG A 440 141.22 18.33 -115.18
N LYS A 441 141.28 19.64 -114.91
CA LYS A 441 142.00 20.61 -115.75
C LYS A 441 143.50 20.28 -115.84
N ASP A 442 144.13 19.95 -114.72
CA ASP A 442 145.55 19.60 -114.66
C ASP A 442 145.83 18.29 -115.43
N VAL A 443 144.93 17.31 -115.39
CA VAL A 443 145.01 16.06 -116.16
C VAL A 443 144.84 16.30 -117.65
N ASP A 444 143.93 17.21 -118.05
CA ASP A 444 143.76 17.62 -119.45
C ASP A 444 144.96 18.43 -119.96
N GLU A 445 145.55 19.29 -119.14
CA GLU A 445 146.82 19.94 -119.44
C GLU A 445 147.94 18.93 -119.60
N LEU A 446 148.05 17.96 -118.68
CA LEU A 446 149.05 16.89 -118.77
C LEU A 446 148.86 16.04 -120.03
N ARG A 447 147.60 15.75 -120.40
CA ARG A 447 147.26 15.05 -121.64
C ARG A 447 147.70 15.86 -122.86
N THR A 448 147.50 17.17 -122.83
CA THR A 448 147.93 18.10 -123.88
C THR A 448 149.46 18.11 -124.00
N VAL A 449 150.17 18.25 -122.88
CA VAL A 449 151.65 18.24 -122.85
C VAL A 449 152.22 16.90 -123.32
N VAL A 450 151.64 15.78 -122.90
CA VAL A 450 152.08 14.45 -123.34
C VAL A 450 151.80 14.25 -124.83
N SER A 451 150.65 14.75 -125.32
CA SER A 451 150.29 14.68 -126.74
C SER A 451 151.20 15.56 -127.60
N ASP A 452 151.48 16.78 -127.16
CA ASP A 452 152.40 17.71 -127.83
C ASP A 452 153.81 17.16 -127.83
N ARG A 453 154.26 16.59 -126.70
CA ARG A 453 155.57 15.97 -126.63
C ARG A 453 155.65 14.68 -127.44
N TYR A 454 154.54 13.97 -127.59
CA TYR A 454 154.47 12.82 -128.50
C TYR A 454 154.53 13.28 -129.96
N ALA A 455 153.78 14.32 -130.33
CA ALA A 455 153.84 14.92 -131.66
C ALA A 455 155.23 15.48 -131.99
N GLN A 456 155.89 16.13 -131.01
CA GLN A 456 157.27 16.59 -131.12
C GLN A 456 158.25 15.43 -131.24
N ASP A 457 158.22 14.42 -130.36
CA ASP A 457 159.17 13.33 -130.47
C ASP A 457 158.97 12.50 -131.75
N MET A 458 157.75 12.40 -132.28
CA MET A 458 157.51 11.81 -133.60
C MET A 458 158.00 12.71 -134.75
N GLY A 459 158.08 14.03 -134.53
CA GLY A 459 158.64 15.00 -135.48
C GLY A 459 160.16 15.14 -135.43
N ASP A 460 160.75 15.23 -134.23
CA ASP A 460 162.17 15.44 -133.97
C ASP A 460 163.00 14.16 -134.16
N ASN A 461 162.38 12.97 -134.07
CA ASN A 461 163.04 11.72 -134.47
C ASN A 461 163.15 11.57 -136.00
N CYS A 462 162.50 12.44 -136.77
CA CYS A 462 162.84 12.62 -138.17
C CYS A 462 164.03 13.59 -138.30
N ILE A 463 165.20 13.20 -137.78
CA ILE A 463 166.47 13.73 -138.27
C ILE A 463 166.80 12.95 -139.54
N THR A 464 166.53 13.49 -140.70
CA THR A 464 167.29 13.11 -141.90
C THR A 464 167.45 14.32 -142.79
N GLN A 465 168.68 14.83 -142.72
CA GLN A 465 169.44 15.45 -143.81
C GLN A 465 168.81 16.64 -144.53
#